data_AF-A0A2I6QL91-F1
#
_entry.id   AF-A0A2I6QL91-F1
#
_cell.length_a   1.000
_cell.length_b   1.000
_cell.length_c   1.000
_cell.angle_alpha   90.00
_cell.angle_beta   90.00
_cell.angle_gamma   90.00
#
_symmetry.space_group_name_H-M   'P 1'
#
loop_
_entity.id
_entity.type
_entity.pdbx_description
1 polymer ?
#
loop_
_entity_poly.entity_id
_entity_poly.type
_entity_poly.pdbx_seq_one_letter_code
_entity_poly.pdbx_strand_id
1 'polypeptide(L)'
;MLKFVLLKQITKPVTASLAFIQGAASAAWTFPSVLGSAMIIAWAAEAAQFLFSQGLALAILAWLQTLPEFAVEAVIAWQAGQTMRFSTDPYQVKHATALMTANFTGSLRLLVGLGWPMIYVTAAIFYRRQSKKRLKEIKLEDEHAVEVVFLLISIAYFFIVWLKGTLSWVDTVLLSIIYFVYLFFLNKIPPQSEEKMEDLDRIPRFILRQRRALRNAMIAGLFVSGGMILYFAAHPFLESLKAIAVGLGISTFVFVQWVAPFLSEFPEKVSAFNWARRVTTAPLALMNMVSSNINQWTMLVAMLPIAYALALGHFGTIDFDEHQELEILMTIGQSLLGAILLANMRFAWWEAAVLFVLWAAQFVLSGFEKPLIATEGAALHNSLAEWLAGGLSISVDFVELFARRGKEVITALYFAWTAAIFVSAIKRRSVFEVFTVFPKLMREHW
;
A
#
# COMPACT_ATOMS: atom_id res chain seq x y z
N MET A 1 -23.31 -29.65 28.24
CA MET A 1 -23.24 -28.50 27.30
C MET A 1 -23.40 -27.14 27.99
N LEU A 2 -24.47 -26.87 28.75
CA LEU A 2 -24.73 -25.55 29.37
C LEU A 2 -23.58 -25.00 30.25
N LYS A 3 -22.94 -25.85 31.08
CA LYS A 3 -21.83 -25.44 31.97
C LYS A 3 -20.55 -25.04 31.22
N PHE A 4 -20.30 -25.58 30.03
CA PHE A 4 -19.13 -25.22 29.20
C PHE A 4 -19.36 -23.90 28.44
N VAL A 5 -20.60 -23.61 28.05
CA VAL A 5 -20.97 -22.35 27.41
C VAL A 5 -20.85 -21.18 28.39
N LEU A 6 -21.32 -21.36 29.63
CA LEU A 6 -21.21 -20.36 30.69
C LEU A 6 -19.74 -20.09 31.07
N LEU A 7 -18.93 -21.13 31.20
CA LEU A 7 -17.49 -21.00 31.50
C LEU A 7 -16.76 -20.26 30.36
N LYS A 8 -17.07 -20.57 29.11
CA LYS A 8 -16.50 -19.89 27.92
C LYS A 8 -16.91 -18.41 27.85
N GLN A 9 -18.15 -18.06 28.20
CA GLN A 9 -18.59 -16.65 28.22
C GLN A 9 -17.86 -15.82 29.28
N ILE A 10 -17.51 -16.43 30.42
CA ILE A 10 -16.75 -15.77 31.49
C ILE A 10 -15.26 -15.62 31.14
N THR A 11 -14.67 -16.58 30.39
CA THR A 11 -13.24 -16.53 30.01
C THR A 11 -12.94 -15.62 28.82
N LYS A 12 -13.90 -15.38 27.91
CA LYS A 12 -13.74 -14.51 26.73
C LYS A 12 -13.15 -13.11 27.03
N PRO A 13 -13.69 -12.32 27.99
CA PRO A 13 -13.12 -11.00 28.29
C PRO A 13 -11.69 -11.10 28.83
N VAL A 14 -11.39 -12.11 29.64
CA VAL A 14 -10.05 -12.33 30.20
C VAL A 14 -9.05 -12.69 29.09
N THR A 15 -9.42 -13.57 28.16
CA THR A 15 -8.56 -13.95 27.03
C THR A 15 -8.32 -12.78 26.08
N ALA A 16 -9.32 -11.93 25.83
CA ALA A 16 -9.17 -10.74 25.00
C ALA A 16 -8.27 -9.68 25.66
N SER A 17 -8.42 -9.45 26.96
CA SER A 17 -7.54 -8.55 27.72
C SER A 17 -6.09 -9.05 27.76
N LEU A 18 -5.88 -10.36 27.93
CA LEU A 18 -4.54 -10.95 27.89
C LEU A 18 -3.90 -10.84 26.50
N ALA A 19 -4.64 -11.14 25.44
CA ALA A 19 -4.17 -10.96 24.06
C ALA A 19 -3.81 -9.50 23.77
N PHE A 20 -4.63 -8.55 24.23
CA PHE A 20 -4.34 -7.11 24.12
C PHE A 20 -3.06 -6.73 24.85
N ILE A 21 -2.88 -7.17 26.10
CA ILE A 21 -1.68 -6.85 26.89
C ILE A 21 -0.42 -7.45 26.25
N GLN A 22 -0.48 -8.71 25.80
CA GLN A 22 0.63 -9.36 25.11
C GLN A 22 0.95 -8.70 23.77
N GLY A 23 -0.08 -8.38 22.97
CA GLY A 23 0.04 -7.66 21.72
C GLY A 23 0.64 -6.27 21.93
N ALA A 24 0.14 -5.50 22.88
CA ALA A 24 0.61 -4.16 23.22
C ALA A 24 2.06 -4.18 23.75
N ALA A 25 2.42 -5.16 24.58
CA ALA A 25 3.79 -5.33 25.06
C ALA A 25 4.76 -5.65 23.92
N SER A 26 4.38 -6.52 22.98
CA SER A 26 5.17 -6.79 21.78
C SER A 26 5.21 -5.59 20.84
N ALA A 27 4.10 -4.86 20.67
CA ALA A 27 4.04 -3.67 19.82
C ALA A 27 4.98 -2.56 20.30
N ALA A 28 5.19 -2.44 21.62
CA ALA A 28 6.07 -1.44 22.21
C ALA A 28 7.51 -1.49 21.68
N TRP A 29 8.01 -2.67 21.30
CA TRP A 29 9.33 -2.80 20.69
C TRP A 29 9.27 -3.06 19.18
N THR A 30 8.29 -3.81 18.69
CA THR A 30 8.22 -4.18 17.27
C THR A 30 7.89 -2.99 16.37
N PHE A 31 6.96 -2.10 16.76
CA PHE A 31 6.57 -0.96 15.93
C PHE A 31 7.73 0.03 15.76
N PRO A 32 8.40 0.49 16.84
CA PRO A 32 9.60 1.31 16.69
C PRO A 32 10.73 0.61 15.94
N SER A 33 10.86 -0.72 16.05
CA SER A 33 11.90 -1.47 15.33
C SER A 33 11.65 -1.46 13.81
N VAL A 34 10.43 -1.73 13.36
CA VAL A 34 10.08 -1.68 11.93
C VAL A 34 10.23 -0.25 11.39
N LEU A 35 9.71 0.75 12.11
CA LEU A 35 9.84 2.17 11.73
C LEU A 35 11.30 2.63 11.68
N GLY A 36 12.08 2.26 12.69
CA GLY A 36 13.50 2.61 12.78
C GLY A 36 14.33 1.93 11.70
N SER A 37 14.06 0.65 11.43
CA SER A 37 14.67 -0.09 10.33
C SER A 37 14.35 0.55 8.98
N ALA A 38 13.08 0.84 8.73
CA ALA A 38 12.60 1.48 7.51
C ALA A 38 13.31 2.83 7.27
N MET A 39 13.47 3.64 8.32
CA MET A 39 14.20 4.91 8.25
C MET A 39 15.71 4.73 8.00
N ILE A 40 16.35 3.76 8.66
CA ILE A 40 17.77 3.43 8.44
C ILE A 40 18.01 2.98 6.99
N ILE A 41 17.14 2.12 6.46
CA ILE A 41 17.19 1.64 5.08
C ILE A 41 16.96 2.81 4.12
N ALA A 42 15.98 3.69 4.39
CA ALA A 42 15.72 4.87 3.57
C ALA A 42 16.95 5.80 3.51
N TRP A 43 17.61 6.10 4.64
CA TRP A 43 18.83 6.90 4.63
C TRP A 43 19.99 6.24 3.88
N ALA A 44 20.12 4.91 4.00
CA ALA A 44 21.11 4.15 3.24
C ALA A 44 20.85 4.25 1.74
N ALA A 45 19.58 4.12 1.33
CA ALA A 45 19.14 4.18 -0.05
C ALA A 45 19.32 5.59 -0.65
N GLU A 46 18.92 6.64 0.07
CA GLU A 46 19.13 8.05 -0.32
C GLU A 46 20.62 8.44 -0.42
N ALA A 47 21.50 7.81 0.37
CA ALA A 47 22.94 8.01 0.22
C ALA A 47 23.51 7.17 -0.94
N ALA A 48 22.99 5.96 -1.13
CA ALA A 48 23.46 5.02 -2.14
C ALA A 48 23.09 5.42 -3.57
N GLN A 49 21.98 6.15 -3.77
CA GLN A 49 21.55 6.57 -5.12
C GLN A 49 22.64 7.37 -5.87
N PHE A 50 23.49 8.10 -5.15
CA PHE A 50 24.61 8.87 -5.73
C PHE A 50 25.83 8.01 -6.11
N LEU A 51 25.79 6.70 -5.87
CA LEU A 51 26.91 5.77 -6.12
C LEU A 51 26.69 4.88 -7.34
N PHE A 52 25.46 4.79 -7.84
CA PHE A 52 25.09 3.93 -8.96
C PHE A 52 24.80 4.76 -10.21
N SER A 53 24.74 4.09 -11.38
CA SER A 53 24.16 4.72 -12.57
C SER A 53 22.71 5.11 -12.28
N GLN A 54 22.27 6.27 -12.77
CA GLN A 54 21.02 6.88 -12.33
C GLN A 54 19.79 5.97 -12.42
N GLY A 55 19.59 5.26 -13.53
CA GLY A 55 18.45 4.37 -13.60
C GLY A 55 18.56 3.09 -12.77
N LEU A 56 19.79 2.63 -12.46
CA LEU A 56 19.98 1.57 -11.45
C LEU A 56 19.68 2.09 -10.05
N ALA A 57 20.07 3.34 -9.77
CA ALA A 57 19.77 4.02 -8.52
C ALA A 57 18.25 4.17 -8.31
N LEU A 58 17.51 4.67 -9.30
CA LEU A 58 16.05 4.82 -9.26
C LEU A 58 15.32 3.48 -9.02
N ALA A 59 15.70 2.45 -9.78
CA ALA A 59 15.11 1.12 -9.66
C ALA A 59 15.32 0.50 -8.27
N ILE A 60 16.56 0.56 -7.78
CA ILE A 60 16.93 0.02 -6.47
C ILE A 60 16.32 0.87 -5.36
N LEU A 61 16.34 2.20 -5.48
CA LEU A 61 15.82 3.13 -4.48
C LEU A 61 14.33 2.90 -4.21
N ALA A 62 13.51 2.83 -5.27
CA ALA A 62 12.07 2.60 -5.14
C ALA A 62 11.78 1.26 -4.43
N TRP A 63 12.51 0.21 -4.80
CA TRP A 63 12.36 -1.10 -4.15
C TRP A 63 12.82 -1.06 -2.68
N LEU A 64 13.98 -0.45 -2.40
CA LEU A 64 14.55 -0.33 -1.06
C LEU A 64 13.68 0.48 -0.10
N GLN A 65 13.04 1.56 -0.57
CA GLN A 65 12.15 2.39 0.25
C GLN A 65 10.90 1.62 0.70
N THR A 66 10.44 0.68 -0.12
CA THR A 66 9.29 -0.18 0.19
C THR A 66 9.67 -1.51 0.85
N LEU A 67 10.95 -1.77 1.15
CA LEU A 67 11.39 -3.04 1.75
C LEU A 67 10.63 -3.46 3.01
N PRO A 68 10.31 -2.57 3.96
CA PRO A 68 9.53 -2.95 5.13
C PRO A 68 8.16 -3.52 4.76
N GLU A 69 7.53 -2.96 3.72
CA GLU A 69 6.26 -3.47 3.20
C GLU A 69 6.44 -4.85 2.56
N PHE A 70 7.48 -5.04 1.74
CA PHE A 70 7.82 -6.35 1.19
C PHE A 70 8.08 -7.39 2.28
N ALA A 71 8.75 -7.01 3.37
CA ALA A 71 9.03 -7.93 4.46
C ALA A 71 7.76 -8.36 5.20
N VAL A 72 6.86 -7.42 5.50
CA VAL A 72 5.57 -7.74 6.13
C VAL A 72 4.73 -8.62 5.21
N GLU A 73 4.62 -8.27 3.94
CA GLU A 73 3.88 -9.04 2.94
C GLU A 73 4.46 -10.46 2.74
N ALA A 74 5.80 -10.58 2.72
CA ALA A 74 6.48 -11.89 2.65
C ALA A 74 6.18 -12.77 3.87
N VAL A 75 6.13 -12.18 5.08
CA VAL A 75 5.74 -12.91 6.29
C VAL A 75 4.29 -13.38 6.18
N ILE A 76 3.37 -12.54 5.71
CA ILE A 76 1.96 -12.90 5.53
C ILE A 76 1.83 -14.08 4.54
N ALA A 77 2.48 -13.97 3.38
CA ALA A 77 2.48 -15.02 2.36
C ALA A 77 3.09 -16.33 2.86
N TRP A 78 4.19 -16.25 3.61
CA TRP A 78 4.84 -17.39 4.22
C TRP A 78 3.93 -18.08 5.24
N GLN A 79 3.27 -17.32 6.12
CA GLN A 79 2.32 -17.84 7.09
C GLN A 79 1.11 -18.48 6.43
N ALA A 80 0.61 -17.92 5.32
CA ALA A 80 -0.45 -18.54 4.52
C ALA A 80 -0.03 -19.89 3.95
N GLY A 81 1.18 -19.98 3.38
CA GLY A 81 1.72 -21.24 2.85
C GLY A 81 1.96 -22.30 3.94
N GLN A 82 2.47 -21.89 5.10
CA GLN A 82 2.59 -22.80 6.26
C GLN A 82 1.24 -23.27 6.77
N THR A 83 0.25 -22.37 6.85
CA THR A 83 -1.10 -22.72 7.32
C THR A 83 -1.74 -23.72 6.37
N MET A 84 -1.64 -23.49 5.05
CA MET A 84 -2.14 -24.44 4.04
C MET A 84 -1.44 -25.79 4.12
N ARG A 85 -0.13 -25.82 4.43
CA ARG A 85 0.66 -27.05 4.52
C ARG A 85 0.33 -27.89 5.76
N PHE A 86 0.10 -27.26 6.90
CA PHE A 86 0.06 -27.94 8.20
C PHE A 86 -1.33 -27.93 8.87
N SER A 87 -2.27 -27.10 8.43
CA SER A 87 -3.62 -27.02 8.99
C SER A 87 -4.65 -27.67 8.08
N THR A 88 -5.53 -28.48 8.67
CA THR A 88 -6.69 -29.05 7.98
C THR A 88 -7.97 -28.25 8.22
N ASP A 89 -7.91 -27.20 9.03
CA ASP A 89 -9.05 -26.33 9.34
C ASP A 89 -9.30 -25.34 8.17
N PRO A 90 -10.40 -25.48 7.42
CA PRO A 90 -10.69 -24.62 6.28
C PRO A 90 -10.80 -23.13 6.67
N TYR A 91 -11.21 -22.84 7.90
CA TYR A 91 -11.36 -21.45 8.37
C TYR A 91 -10.01 -20.78 8.58
N GLN A 92 -9.02 -21.49 9.13
CA GLN A 92 -7.68 -20.95 9.31
C GLN A 92 -6.96 -20.73 7.98
N VAL A 93 -7.10 -21.67 7.05
CA VAL A 93 -6.55 -21.54 5.69
C VAL A 93 -7.15 -20.31 5.01
N LYS A 94 -8.48 -20.18 5.00
CA LYS A 94 -9.19 -19.04 4.42
C LYS A 94 -8.78 -17.72 5.08
N HIS A 95 -8.63 -17.71 6.40
CA HIS A 95 -8.19 -16.51 7.11
C HIS A 95 -6.77 -16.09 6.71
N ALA A 96 -5.84 -17.05 6.65
CA ALA A 96 -4.45 -16.76 6.34
C ALA A 96 -4.26 -16.27 4.89
N THR A 97 -4.97 -16.88 3.92
CA THR A 97 -4.95 -16.40 2.52
C THR A 97 -5.61 -15.03 2.37
N ALA A 98 -6.68 -14.75 3.13
CA ALA A 98 -7.33 -13.44 3.11
C ALA A 98 -6.38 -12.31 3.58
N LEU A 99 -5.48 -12.57 4.54
CA LEU A 99 -4.53 -11.55 4.99
C LEU A 99 -3.54 -11.11 3.90
N MET A 100 -3.19 -12.00 2.96
CA MET A 100 -2.33 -11.65 1.82
C MET A 100 -3.00 -10.53 0.99
N THR A 101 -4.27 -10.74 0.63
CA THR A 101 -5.04 -9.72 -0.09
C THR A 101 -5.33 -8.50 0.76
N ALA A 102 -5.46 -8.64 2.08
CA ALA A 102 -5.70 -7.51 2.97
C ALA A 102 -4.57 -6.48 2.87
N ASN A 103 -3.32 -6.94 3.01
CA ASN A 103 -2.17 -6.05 3.13
C ASN A 103 -1.89 -5.30 1.81
N PHE A 104 -1.68 -6.02 0.69
CA PHE A 104 -1.36 -5.35 -0.58
C PHE A 104 -2.51 -4.48 -1.14
N THR A 105 -3.79 -4.85 -0.93
CA THR A 105 -4.90 -3.97 -1.34
C THR A 105 -4.99 -2.76 -0.42
N GLY A 106 -4.67 -2.93 0.85
CA GLY A 106 -4.58 -1.87 1.83
C GLY A 106 -3.54 -0.82 1.49
N SER A 107 -2.31 -1.25 1.22
CA SER A 107 -1.18 -0.38 0.84
C SER A 107 -1.51 0.45 -0.41
N LEU A 108 -1.91 -0.20 -1.49
CA LEU A 108 -2.30 0.46 -2.75
C LEU A 108 -3.41 1.51 -2.55
N ARG A 109 -4.49 1.13 -1.85
CA ARG A 109 -5.62 2.04 -1.63
C ARG A 109 -5.28 3.19 -0.70
N LEU A 110 -4.41 2.96 0.29
CA LEU A 110 -3.93 3.99 1.22
C LEU A 110 -3.02 4.98 0.50
N LEU A 111 -2.11 4.54 -0.38
CA LEU A 111 -1.30 5.45 -1.18
C LEU A 111 -2.16 6.36 -2.06
N VAL A 112 -3.09 5.81 -2.83
CA VAL A 112 -3.93 6.58 -3.77
C VAL A 112 -4.98 7.42 -3.03
N GLY A 113 -5.60 6.89 -2.00
CA GLY A 113 -6.74 7.50 -1.30
C GLY A 113 -6.37 8.46 -0.17
N LEU A 114 -5.20 8.26 0.44
CA LEU A 114 -4.70 9.11 1.53
C LEU A 114 -3.40 9.81 1.14
N GLY A 115 -2.41 9.07 0.63
CA GLY A 115 -1.08 9.58 0.28
C GLY A 115 -1.14 10.74 -0.72
N TRP A 116 -1.70 10.50 -1.91
CA TRP A 116 -1.76 11.52 -2.97
C TRP A 116 -2.57 12.76 -2.56
N PRO A 117 -3.77 12.64 -1.94
CA PRO A 117 -4.49 13.81 -1.43
C PRO A 117 -3.71 14.56 -0.34
N MET A 118 -2.99 13.86 0.54
CA MET A 118 -2.15 14.51 1.56
C MET A 118 -0.97 15.27 0.96
N ILE A 119 -0.35 14.77 -0.12
CA ILE A 119 0.64 15.52 -0.89
C ILE A 119 0.03 16.81 -1.43
N TYR A 120 -1.15 16.72 -2.07
CA TYR A 120 -1.86 17.89 -2.58
C TYR A 120 -2.15 18.91 -1.47
N VAL A 121 -2.70 18.46 -0.34
CA VAL A 121 -3.03 19.32 0.81
C VAL A 121 -1.76 19.97 1.36
N THR A 122 -0.67 19.22 1.49
CA THR A 122 0.62 19.75 1.94
C THR A 122 1.14 20.84 1.00
N ALA A 123 1.18 20.58 -0.30
CA ALA A 123 1.57 21.57 -1.31
C ALA A 123 0.64 22.80 -1.27
N ALA A 124 -0.66 22.61 -1.14
CA ALA A 124 -1.64 23.69 -1.10
C ALA A 124 -1.49 24.57 0.15
N ILE A 125 -1.22 23.99 1.32
CA ILE A 125 -0.97 24.73 2.57
C ILE A 125 0.27 25.61 2.42
N PHE A 126 1.38 25.06 1.94
CA PHE A 126 2.63 25.79 1.80
C PHE A 126 2.57 26.82 0.66
N TYR A 127 1.91 26.50 -0.45
CA TYR A 127 1.65 27.45 -1.53
C TYR A 127 0.82 28.64 -1.05
N ARG A 128 -0.22 28.40 -0.25
CA ARG A 128 -1.04 29.48 0.33
C ARG A 128 -0.23 30.35 1.31
N ARG A 129 0.69 29.75 2.08
CA ARG A 129 1.57 30.50 2.99
C ARG A 129 2.52 31.43 2.23
N GLN A 130 3.09 30.97 1.12
CA GLN A 130 4.07 31.72 0.31
C GLN A 130 3.41 32.76 -0.62
N SER A 131 2.34 32.38 -1.32
CA SER A 131 1.74 33.19 -2.40
C SER A 131 0.45 33.91 -2.03
N LYS A 132 -0.14 33.60 -0.86
CA LYS A 132 -1.50 34.01 -0.43
C LYS A 132 -2.63 33.57 -1.38
N LYS A 133 -2.36 32.79 -2.42
CA LYS A 133 -3.33 32.24 -3.37
C LYS A 133 -3.65 30.78 -3.05
N ARG A 134 -4.75 30.28 -3.61
CA ARG A 134 -5.10 28.85 -3.55
C ARG A 134 -4.38 28.12 -4.68
N LEU A 135 -3.72 27.02 -4.37
CA LEU A 135 -3.21 26.10 -5.39
C LEU A 135 -4.43 25.52 -6.12
N LYS A 136 -4.42 25.48 -7.45
CA LYS A 136 -5.52 24.90 -8.23
C LYS A 136 -5.20 23.47 -8.63
N GLU A 137 -3.97 23.24 -9.05
CA GLU A 137 -3.46 21.98 -9.58
C GLU A 137 -1.96 21.87 -9.31
N ILE A 138 -1.48 20.64 -9.16
CA ILE A 138 -0.07 20.27 -9.31
C ILE A 138 0.11 19.91 -10.78
N LYS A 139 1.07 20.53 -11.48
CA LYS A 139 1.38 20.19 -12.87
C LYS A 139 2.48 19.15 -12.89
N LEU A 140 2.26 18.06 -13.61
CA LEU A 140 3.29 17.05 -13.83
C LEU A 140 4.20 17.50 -14.98
N GLU A 141 5.42 16.99 -14.97
CA GLU A 141 6.39 17.19 -16.03
C GLU A 141 6.22 16.08 -17.07
N ASP A 142 6.67 16.30 -18.30
CA ASP A 142 6.41 15.39 -19.41
C ASP A 142 6.92 13.98 -19.08
N GLU A 143 8.10 13.89 -18.46
CA GLU A 143 8.78 12.65 -18.06
C GLU A 143 7.91 11.72 -17.22
N HIS A 144 7.04 12.30 -16.38
CA HIS A 144 6.12 11.58 -15.50
C HIS A 144 5.06 10.77 -16.25
N ALA A 145 4.96 10.93 -17.57
CA ALA A 145 4.05 10.17 -18.41
C ALA A 145 4.37 8.67 -18.40
N VAL A 146 5.64 8.30 -18.16
CA VAL A 146 6.06 6.89 -18.07
C VAL A 146 5.35 6.21 -16.90
N GLU A 147 5.37 6.81 -15.71
CA GLU A 147 4.74 6.31 -14.51
C GLU A 147 3.22 6.16 -14.70
N VAL A 148 2.56 7.15 -15.29
CA VAL A 148 1.11 7.09 -15.53
C VAL A 148 0.75 5.95 -16.51
N VAL A 149 1.52 5.77 -17.59
CA VAL A 149 1.30 4.68 -18.56
C VAL A 149 1.54 3.32 -17.92
N PHE A 150 2.64 3.14 -17.18
CA PHE A 150 2.92 1.86 -16.53
C PHE A 150 1.96 1.55 -15.39
N LEU A 151 1.43 2.56 -14.69
CA LEU A 151 0.34 2.36 -13.76
C LEU A 151 -0.91 1.80 -14.46
N LEU A 152 -1.29 2.36 -15.62
CA LEU A 152 -2.42 1.84 -16.41
C LEU A 152 -2.18 0.41 -16.90
N ILE A 153 -0.96 0.09 -17.34
CA ILE A 153 -0.58 -1.27 -17.78
C ILE A 153 -0.69 -2.26 -16.61
N SER A 154 -0.16 -1.91 -15.44
CA SER A 154 -0.23 -2.73 -14.23
C SER A 154 -1.67 -2.99 -13.80
N ILE A 155 -2.52 -1.96 -13.80
CA ILE A 155 -3.96 -2.09 -13.48
C ILE A 155 -4.66 -2.98 -14.49
N ALA A 156 -4.37 -2.82 -15.79
CA ALA A 156 -4.97 -3.63 -16.85
C ALA A 156 -4.62 -5.11 -16.70
N TYR A 157 -3.35 -5.42 -16.37
CA TYR A 157 -2.95 -6.80 -16.08
C TYR A 157 -3.63 -7.34 -14.82
N PHE A 158 -3.73 -6.53 -13.76
CA PHE A 158 -4.38 -6.99 -12.53
C PHE A 158 -5.88 -7.23 -12.70
N PHE A 159 -6.53 -6.54 -13.64
CA PHE A 159 -7.90 -6.87 -14.03
C PHE A 159 -8.02 -8.29 -14.60
N ILE A 160 -6.99 -8.78 -15.32
CA ILE A 160 -6.93 -10.18 -15.78
C ILE A 160 -6.76 -11.13 -14.59
N VAL A 161 -5.89 -10.79 -13.62
CA VAL A 161 -5.72 -11.55 -12.37
C VAL A 161 -7.05 -11.66 -11.61
N TRP A 162 -7.79 -10.55 -11.50
CA TRP A 162 -9.10 -10.52 -10.88
C TRP A 162 -10.14 -11.37 -11.64
N LEU A 163 -10.22 -11.24 -12.97
CA LEU A 163 -11.14 -12.06 -13.80
C LEU A 163 -10.87 -13.56 -13.68
N LYS A 164 -9.61 -13.94 -13.46
CA LYS A 164 -9.19 -15.32 -13.28
C LYS A 164 -9.52 -15.87 -11.88
N GLY A 165 -9.73 -15.00 -10.89
CA GLY A 165 -9.99 -15.39 -9.50
C GLY A 165 -8.79 -16.04 -8.81
N THR A 166 -7.59 -16.00 -9.39
CA THR A 166 -6.39 -16.66 -8.85
C THR A 166 -5.12 -15.88 -9.12
N LEU A 167 -4.12 -16.03 -8.24
CA LEU A 167 -2.76 -15.55 -8.43
C LEU A 167 -1.79 -16.75 -8.50
N SER A 168 -1.10 -16.89 -9.62
CA SER A 168 -0.21 -18.02 -9.93
C SER A 168 1.22 -17.54 -10.26
N TRP A 169 2.14 -18.50 -10.39
CA TRP A 169 3.52 -18.22 -10.79
C TRP A 169 3.62 -17.55 -12.17
N VAL A 170 2.62 -17.74 -13.04
CA VAL A 170 2.56 -17.06 -14.35
C VAL A 170 2.37 -15.57 -14.15
N ASP A 171 1.53 -15.18 -13.18
CA ASP A 171 1.36 -13.76 -12.84
C ASP A 171 2.61 -13.18 -12.22
N THR A 172 3.31 -13.93 -11.37
CA THR A 172 4.63 -13.53 -10.87
C THR A 172 5.57 -13.14 -12.00
N VAL A 173 5.68 -13.97 -13.04
CA VAL A 173 6.56 -13.71 -14.19
C VAL A 173 6.07 -12.49 -14.97
N LEU A 174 4.78 -12.39 -15.27
CA LEU A 174 4.23 -11.31 -16.09
C LEU A 174 4.27 -9.96 -15.37
N LEU A 175 3.93 -9.90 -14.08
CA LEU A 175 4.06 -8.71 -13.24
C LEU A 175 5.53 -8.27 -13.13
N SER A 176 6.45 -9.22 -12.96
CA SER A 176 7.89 -8.92 -12.93
C SER A 176 8.36 -8.33 -14.26
N ILE A 177 7.91 -8.87 -15.40
CA ILE A 177 8.22 -8.33 -16.73
C ILE A 177 7.70 -6.90 -16.86
N ILE A 178 6.45 -6.63 -16.47
CA ILE A 178 5.88 -5.26 -16.50
C ILE A 178 6.78 -4.30 -15.71
N TYR A 179 7.23 -4.70 -14.52
CA TYR A 179 8.10 -3.87 -13.69
C TYR A 179 9.49 -3.66 -14.29
N PHE A 180 10.15 -4.71 -14.79
CA PHE A 180 11.47 -4.55 -15.40
C PHE A 180 11.43 -3.72 -16.69
N VAL A 181 10.35 -3.84 -17.46
CA VAL A 181 10.10 -2.98 -18.61
C VAL A 181 9.88 -1.53 -18.16
N TYR A 182 9.10 -1.30 -17.10
CA TYR A 182 8.96 0.03 -16.48
C TYR A 182 10.32 0.62 -16.10
N LEU A 183 11.16 -0.13 -15.37
CA LEU A 183 12.49 0.32 -14.97
C LEU A 183 13.40 0.60 -16.17
N PHE A 184 13.29 -0.19 -17.24
CA PHE A 184 14.02 0.04 -18.48
C PHE A 184 13.69 1.41 -19.08
N PHE A 185 12.40 1.79 -19.10
CA PHE A 185 11.99 3.12 -19.57
C PHE A 185 12.39 4.22 -18.58
N LEU A 186 12.23 4.00 -17.28
CA LEU A 186 12.59 5.00 -16.27
C LEU A 186 14.10 5.36 -16.32
N ASN A 187 14.97 4.38 -16.59
CA ASN A 187 16.43 4.59 -16.72
C ASN A 187 16.83 5.49 -17.90
N LYS A 188 15.93 5.69 -18.85
CA LYS A 188 16.21 6.42 -20.10
C LYS A 188 15.76 7.87 -20.05
N ILE A 189 14.95 8.22 -19.05
CA ILE A 189 14.57 9.59 -18.78
C ILE A 189 15.81 10.35 -18.32
N PRO A 190 16.15 11.51 -18.94
CA PRO A 190 17.28 12.31 -18.50
C PRO A 190 17.05 12.76 -17.06
N PRO A 191 18.10 12.78 -16.22
CA PRO A 191 17.97 13.21 -14.84
C PRO A 191 17.48 14.64 -14.78
N GLN A 192 16.29 14.81 -14.22
CA GLN A 192 15.80 16.07 -13.67
C GLN A 192 16.88 16.65 -12.75
N SER A 193 17.05 17.99 -12.81
CA SER A 193 18.12 18.74 -12.14
C SER A 193 18.52 18.07 -10.82
N GLU A 194 19.73 17.50 -10.80
CA GLU A 194 20.27 16.65 -9.73
C GLU A 194 19.65 17.00 -8.37
N GLU A 195 19.04 16.04 -7.66
CA GLU A 195 18.83 16.20 -6.22
C GLU A 195 20.16 16.66 -5.64
N LYS A 196 20.26 17.94 -5.30
CA LYS A 196 21.52 18.47 -4.82
C LYS A 196 21.76 17.79 -3.49
N MET A 197 23.01 17.48 -3.17
CA MET A 197 23.35 16.99 -1.83
C MET A 197 22.80 17.91 -0.70
N GLU A 198 22.51 19.18 -1.03
CA GLU A 198 21.91 20.18 -0.16
C GLU A 198 20.42 19.96 0.12
N ASP A 199 19.73 19.18 -0.70
CA ASP A 199 18.31 18.87 -0.56
C ASP A 199 18.05 17.63 0.30
N LEU A 200 19.05 16.74 0.40
CA LEU A 200 19.01 15.52 1.20
C LEU A 200 18.86 15.78 2.70
N ASP A 201 18.29 14.83 3.42
CA ASP A 201 18.25 14.85 4.88
C ASP A 201 19.64 14.90 5.51
N ARG A 202 19.69 15.29 6.79
CA ARG A 202 20.95 15.53 7.52
C ARG A 202 21.88 14.31 7.52
N ILE A 203 21.30 13.10 7.63
CA ILE A 203 22.06 11.85 7.75
C ILE A 203 22.66 11.42 6.40
N PRO A 204 21.89 11.26 5.31
CA PRO A 204 22.46 10.99 3.98
C PRO A 204 23.52 12.00 3.56
N ARG A 205 23.28 13.29 3.82
CA ARG A 205 24.25 14.37 3.54
C ARG A 205 25.54 14.21 4.34
N PHE A 206 25.45 13.84 5.62
CA PHE A 206 26.63 13.58 6.46
C PHE A 206 27.44 12.38 5.93
N ILE A 207 26.76 11.30 5.54
CA ILE A 207 27.38 10.09 4.98
C ILE A 207 28.15 10.42 3.70
N LEU A 208 27.54 11.15 2.77
CA LEU A 208 28.14 11.51 1.49
C LEU A 208 29.37 12.43 1.62
N ARG A 209 29.48 13.20 2.71
CA ARG A 209 30.66 14.05 3.00
C ARG A 209 31.87 13.27 3.52
N GLN A 210 31.72 11.99 3.86
CA GLN A 210 32.82 11.18 4.36
C GLN A 210 33.75 10.69 3.24
N ARG A 211 34.97 10.27 3.61
CA ARG A 211 35.92 9.63 2.69
C ARG A 211 35.30 8.36 2.08
N ARG A 212 35.61 8.06 0.82
CA ARG A 212 34.99 6.96 0.04
C ARG A 212 34.86 5.63 0.80
N ALA A 213 35.91 5.18 1.47
CA ALA A 213 35.90 3.93 2.24
C ALA A 213 34.91 3.99 3.42
N LEU A 214 34.95 5.07 4.21
CA LEU A 214 34.06 5.25 5.35
C LEU A 214 32.60 5.44 4.91
N ARG A 215 32.36 6.24 3.86
CA ARG A 215 31.03 6.42 3.26
C ARG A 215 30.41 5.09 2.85
N ASN A 216 31.14 4.28 2.08
CA ASN A 216 30.64 2.99 1.61
C ASN A 216 30.42 2.02 2.79
N ALA A 217 31.31 2.01 3.78
CA ALA A 217 31.16 1.19 4.99
C ALA A 217 29.94 1.63 5.82
N MET A 218 29.66 2.93 5.93
CA MET A 218 28.47 3.45 6.60
C MET A 218 27.19 3.04 5.86
N ILE A 219 27.13 3.20 4.54
CA ILE A 219 25.98 2.79 3.74
C ILE A 219 25.72 1.28 3.90
N ALA A 220 26.77 0.46 3.77
CA ALA A 220 26.66 -0.99 3.97
C ALA A 220 26.22 -1.33 5.40
N GLY A 221 26.78 -0.66 6.41
CA GLY A 221 26.42 -0.83 7.81
C GLY A 221 24.96 -0.49 8.10
N LEU A 222 24.43 0.57 7.48
CA LEU A 222 23.01 0.94 7.59
C LEU A 222 22.12 -0.11 6.90
N PHE A 223 22.46 -0.57 5.70
CA PHE A 223 21.69 -1.65 5.06
C PHE A 223 21.68 -2.95 5.86
N VAL A 224 22.85 -3.38 6.36
CA VAL A 224 22.94 -4.62 7.15
C VAL A 224 22.19 -4.46 8.47
N SER A 225 22.39 -3.38 9.21
CA SER A 225 21.71 -3.17 10.50
C SER A 225 20.21 -2.98 10.32
N GLY A 226 19.78 -2.14 9.39
CA GLY A 226 18.37 -1.94 9.06
C GLY A 226 17.71 -3.24 8.60
N GLY A 227 18.32 -3.95 7.66
CA GLY A 227 17.84 -5.24 7.18
C GLY A 227 17.75 -6.32 8.25
N MET A 228 18.74 -6.40 9.16
CA MET A 228 18.72 -7.33 10.29
C MET A 228 17.61 -7.01 11.29
N ILE A 229 17.42 -5.73 11.63
CA ILE A 229 16.31 -5.29 12.48
C ILE A 229 14.98 -5.68 11.82
N LEU A 230 14.83 -5.40 10.51
CA LEU A 230 13.60 -5.73 9.77
C LEU A 230 13.32 -7.24 9.77
N TYR A 231 14.33 -8.05 9.47
CA TYR A 231 14.22 -9.51 9.40
C TYR A 231 13.70 -10.09 10.72
N PHE A 232 14.24 -9.65 11.87
CA PHE A 232 13.78 -10.13 13.17
C PHE A 232 12.50 -9.47 13.66
N ALA A 233 12.18 -8.25 13.22
CA ALA A 233 11.01 -7.51 13.68
C ALA A 233 9.75 -7.80 12.86
N ALA A 234 9.83 -8.13 11.57
CA ALA A 234 8.67 -8.22 10.68
C ALA A 234 7.62 -9.26 11.14
N HIS A 235 8.06 -10.46 11.54
CA HIS A 235 7.14 -11.48 12.04
C HIS A 235 6.51 -11.11 13.39
N PRO A 236 7.29 -10.75 14.44
CA PRO A 236 6.72 -10.27 15.70
C PRO A 236 5.83 -9.02 15.55
N PHE A 237 6.16 -8.13 14.62
CA PHE A 237 5.35 -6.96 14.27
C PHE A 237 3.96 -7.37 13.80
N LEU A 238 3.88 -8.26 12.80
CA LEU A 238 2.60 -8.76 12.29
C LEU A 238 1.78 -9.46 13.39
N GLU A 239 2.41 -10.30 14.20
CA GLU A 239 1.72 -10.99 15.30
C GLU A 239 1.22 -10.01 16.37
N SER A 240 1.98 -8.96 16.69
CA SER A 240 1.55 -7.92 17.63
C SER A 240 0.35 -7.13 17.09
N LEU A 241 0.31 -6.83 15.78
CA LEU A 241 -0.83 -6.19 15.13
C LEU A 241 -2.08 -7.07 15.24
N LYS A 242 -1.97 -8.36 14.92
CA LYS A 242 -3.08 -9.32 15.03
C LYS A 242 -3.58 -9.42 16.48
N ALA A 243 -2.68 -9.53 17.44
CA ALA A 243 -3.03 -9.63 18.85
C ALA A 243 -3.74 -8.37 19.37
N ILE A 244 -3.31 -7.18 18.97
CA ILE A 244 -4.00 -5.91 19.27
C ILE A 244 -5.39 -5.89 18.65
N ALA A 245 -5.53 -6.27 17.36
CA ALA A 245 -6.80 -6.30 16.68
C ALA A 245 -7.82 -7.21 17.39
N VAL A 246 -7.40 -8.44 17.73
CA VAL A 246 -8.21 -9.40 18.52
C VAL A 246 -8.57 -8.81 19.88
N GLY A 247 -7.62 -8.16 20.56
CA GLY A 247 -7.84 -7.51 21.85
C GLY A 247 -8.85 -6.36 21.82
N LEU A 248 -8.92 -5.62 20.71
CA LEU A 248 -9.89 -4.55 20.46
C LEU A 248 -11.24 -5.08 19.91
N GLY A 249 -11.33 -6.38 19.60
CA GLY A 249 -12.50 -6.97 18.93
C GLY A 249 -12.66 -6.52 17.47
N ILE A 250 -11.62 -5.98 16.86
CA ILE A 250 -11.59 -5.54 15.47
C ILE A 250 -11.08 -6.68 14.58
N SER A 251 -11.60 -6.78 13.36
CA SER A 251 -11.12 -7.76 12.37
C SER A 251 -9.61 -7.62 12.14
N THR A 252 -8.88 -8.72 12.27
CA THR A 252 -7.44 -8.80 11.92
C THR A 252 -7.21 -8.45 10.45
N PHE A 253 -8.17 -8.77 9.56
CA PHE A 253 -8.12 -8.37 8.15
C PHE A 253 -8.05 -6.85 8.01
N VAL A 254 -8.98 -6.13 8.62
CA VAL A 254 -9.07 -4.66 8.57
C VAL A 254 -7.82 -4.03 9.19
N PHE A 255 -7.37 -4.59 10.32
CA PHE A 255 -6.19 -4.06 11.01
C PHE A 255 -4.91 -4.26 10.20
N VAL A 256 -4.69 -5.44 9.61
CA VAL A 256 -3.57 -5.69 8.70
C VAL A 256 -3.69 -4.79 7.47
N GLN A 257 -4.86 -4.71 6.85
CA GLN A 257 -5.10 -3.90 5.66
C GLN A 257 -4.74 -2.41 5.83
N TRP A 258 -5.07 -1.80 6.97
CA TRP A 258 -4.87 -0.36 7.13
C TRP A 258 -3.65 0.01 7.98
N VAL A 259 -3.39 -0.74 9.05
CA VAL A 259 -2.36 -0.36 10.03
C VAL A 259 -0.99 -0.84 9.61
N ALA A 260 -0.86 -2.04 9.01
CA ALA A 260 0.44 -2.53 8.58
C ALA A 260 1.07 -1.61 7.50
N PRO A 261 0.41 -1.35 6.34
CA PRO A 261 0.95 -0.46 5.31
C PRO A 261 1.17 0.98 5.78
N PHE A 262 0.34 1.46 6.70
CA PHE A 262 0.52 2.80 7.25
C PHE A 262 1.86 2.93 7.99
N LEU A 263 2.22 1.90 8.77
CA LEU A 263 3.44 1.88 9.59
C LEU A 263 4.68 1.48 8.79
N SER A 264 4.60 0.41 7.98
CA SER A 264 5.73 -0.12 7.20
C SER A 264 6.28 0.90 6.19
N GLU A 265 5.39 1.65 5.54
CA GLU A 265 5.74 2.67 4.55
C GLU A 265 5.76 4.10 5.16
N PHE A 266 5.72 4.23 6.49
CA PHE A 266 5.68 5.54 7.14
C PHE A 266 6.87 6.44 6.72
N PRO A 267 8.12 5.95 6.62
CA PRO A 267 9.24 6.81 6.18
C PRO A 267 9.07 7.35 4.76
N GLU A 268 8.55 6.56 3.83
CA GLU A 268 8.27 7.00 2.46
C GLU A 268 7.22 8.13 2.45
N LYS A 269 6.15 7.97 3.25
CA LYS A 269 5.13 9.03 3.40
C LYS A 269 5.74 10.31 3.95
N VAL A 270 6.62 10.21 4.96
CA VAL A 270 7.29 11.38 5.56
C VAL A 270 8.19 12.09 4.56
N SER A 271 9.01 11.38 3.79
CA SER A 271 9.90 11.97 2.79
C SER A 271 9.09 12.64 1.67
N ALA A 272 8.07 11.97 1.14
CA ALA A 272 7.18 12.52 0.13
C ALA A 272 6.46 13.80 0.61
N PHE A 273 5.97 13.81 1.86
CA PHE A 273 5.37 15.02 2.44
C PHE A 273 6.41 16.13 2.65
N ASN A 274 7.66 15.80 3.01
CA ASN A 274 8.72 16.77 3.13
C ASN A 274 9.02 17.45 1.78
N TRP A 275 9.07 16.68 0.69
CA TRP A 275 9.19 17.20 -0.66
C TRP A 275 7.96 18.03 -1.07
N ALA A 276 6.75 17.59 -0.76
CA ALA A 276 5.52 18.32 -1.09
C ALA A 276 5.43 19.71 -0.43
N ARG A 277 6.09 19.94 0.71
CA ARG A 277 6.17 21.26 1.38
C ARG A 277 6.89 22.28 0.51
N ARG A 278 7.86 21.85 -0.29
CA ARG A 278 8.51 22.67 -1.30
C ARG A 278 7.66 22.54 -2.56
N VAL A 279 6.78 23.51 -2.80
CA VAL A 279 5.74 23.43 -3.85
C VAL A 279 6.29 23.06 -5.23
N THR A 280 7.54 23.43 -5.53
CA THR A 280 8.24 23.07 -6.77
C THR A 280 8.49 21.56 -6.92
N THR A 281 8.70 20.83 -5.82
CA THR A 281 8.93 19.36 -5.82
C THR A 281 7.65 18.56 -5.50
N ALA A 282 6.49 19.20 -5.47
CA ALA A 282 5.21 18.50 -5.30
C ALA A 282 4.90 17.50 -6.44
N PRO A 283 5.22 17.77 -7.72
CA PRO A 283 5.05 16.79 -8.79
C PRO A 283 5.93 15.55 -8.56
N LEU A 284 7.19 15.75 -8.21
CA LEU A 284 8.13 14.68 -7.88
C LEU A 284 7.64 13.82 -6.71
N ALA A 285 7.16 14.45 -5.63
CA ALA A 285 6.61 13.75 -4.48
C ALA A 285 5.42 12.85 -4.87
N LEU A 286 4.52 13.38 -5.71
CA LEU A 286 3.36 12.64 -6.19
C LEU A 286 3.78 11.45 -7.06
N MET A 287 4.72 11.66 -7.98
CA MET A 287 5.19 10.61 -8.88
C MET A 287 6.06 9.57 -8.20
N ASN A 288 6.78 9.92 -7.13
CA ASN A 288 7.44 8.93 -6.29
C ASN A 288 6.42 7.94 -5.69
N MET A 289 5.28 8.45 -5.20
CA MET A 289 4.19 7.57 -4.73
C MET A 289 3.50 6.81 -5.87
N VAL A 290 3.42 7.35 -7.09
CA VAL A 290 2.93 6.59 -8.26
C VAL A 290 3.89 5.46 -8.59
N SER A 291 5.20 5.71 -8.59
CA SER A 291 6.24 4.70 -8.78
C SER A 291 6.15 3.59 -7.72
N SER A 292 5.93 3.97 -6.46
CA SER A 292 5.67 3.02 -5.37
C SER A 292 4.40 2.19 -5.62
N ASN A 293 3.31 2.80 -6.09
CA ASN A 293 2.12 2.06 -6.50
C ASN A 293 2.40 1.06 -7.64
N ILE A 294 3.20 1.43 -8.65
CA ILE A 294 3.56 0.51 -9.74
C ILE A 294 4.34 -0.68 -9.17
N ASN A 295 5.32 -0.43 -8.31
CA ASN A 295 6.10 -1.46 -7.62
C ASN A 295 5.21 -2.39 -6.78
N GLN A 296 4.21 -1.84 -6.09
CA GLN A 296 3.25 -2.61 -5.30
C GLN A 296 2.29 -3.44 -6.15
N TRP A 297 1.74 -2.87 -7.23
CA TRP A 297 0.90 -3.61 -8.18
C TRP A 297 1.66 -4.74 -8.88
N THR A 298 2.98 -4.63 -8.98
CA THR A 298 3.83 -5.57 -9.73
C THR A 298 4.67 -6.44 -8.82
N MET A 299 5.83 -5.95 -8.37
CA MET A 299 6.82 -6.75 -7.65
C MET A 299 6.34 -7.23 -6.28
N LEU A 300 5.59 -6.42 -5.54
CA LEU A 300 5.06 -6.82 -4.23
C LEU A 300 4.11 -8.01 -4.40
N VAL A 301 3.16 -7.90 -5.35
CA VAL A 301 2.24 -9.00 -5.63
C VAL A 301 2.95 -10.19 -6.29
N ALA A 302 3.91 -9.96 -7.18
CA ALA A 302 4.68 -11.02 -7.84
C ALA A 302 5.45 -11.89 -6.83
N MET A 303 5.87 -11.32 -5.71
CA MET A 303 6.53 -12.05 -4.62
C MET A 303 5.58 -13.01 -3.89
N LEU A 304 4.27 -12.72 -3.84
CA LEU A 304 3.31 -13.50 -3.05
C LEU A 304 3.31 -15.00 -3.40
N PRO A 305 3.16 -15.43 -4.67
CA PRO A 305 3.21 -16.85 -5.01
C PRO A 305 4.56 -17.49 -4.72
N ILE A 306 5.66 -16.72 -4.77
CA ILE A 306 7.01 -17.23 -4.47
C ILE A 306 7.11 -17.58 -2.98
N ALA A 307 6.83 -16.61 -2.10
CA ALA A 307 6.91 -16.81 -0.66
C ALA A 307 5.91 -17.89 -0.18
N TYR A 308 4.70 -17.87 -0.74
CA TYR A 308 3.66 -18.87 -0.49
C TYR A 308 4.11 -20.27 -0.89
N ALA A 309 4.63 -20.46 -2.12
CA ALA A 309 5.09 -21.76 -2.61
C ALA A 309 6.29 -22.30 -1.83
N LEU A 310 7.23 -21.44 -1.43
CA LEU A 310 8.37 -21.84 -0.62
C LEU A 310 7.94 -22.37 0.76
N ALA A 311 6.98 -21.71 1.40
CA ALA A 311 6.41 -22.16 2.68
C ALA A 311 5.58 -23.44 2.52
N LEU A 312 4.78 -23.52 1.44
CA LEU A 312 3.95 -24.66 1.09
C LEU A 312 4.77 -25.91 0.74
N GLY A 313 5.97 -25.73 0.18
CA GLY A 313 6.90 -26.80 -0.23
C GLY A 313 6.70 -27.31 -1.66
N HIS A 314 5.76 -26.74 -2.41
CA HIS A 314 5.56 -26.97 -3.84
C HIS A 314 4.91 -25.75 -4.48
N PHE A 315 4.89 -25.67 -5.81
CA PHE A 315 4.15 -24.62 -6.52
C PHE A 315 2.66 -24.74 -6.19
N GLY A 316 2.05 -23.64 -5.74
CA GLY A 316 0.64 -23.52 -5.44
C GLY A 316 0.05 -22.26 -6.07
N THR A 317 -1.25 -22.28 -6.31
CA THR A 317 -2.03 -21.10 -6.68
C THR A 317 -2.66 -20.51 -5.42
N ILE A 318 -2.81 -19.18 -5.41
CA ILE A 318 -3.58 -18.47 -4.39
C ILE A 318 -4.95 -18.19 -5.00
N ASP A 319 -5.97 -18.85 -4.49
CA ASP A 319 -7.35 -18.67 -4.96
C ASP A 319 -8.03 -17.56 -4.17
N PHE A 320 -8.82 -16.73 -4.86
CA PHE A 320 -9.55 -15.63 -4.24
C PHE A 320 -10.99 -16.06 -3.92
N ASP A 321 -11.45 -15.70 -2.73
CA ASP A 321 -12.87 -15.77 -2.39
C ASP A 321 -13.64 -14.49 -2.78
N GLU A 322 -14.97 -14.50 -2.64
CA GLU A 322 -15.82 -13.34 -2.95
C GLU A 322 -15.40 -12.04 -2.24
N HIS A 323 -14.87 -12.15 -1.02
CA HIS A 323 -14.44 -10.99 -0.25
C HIS A 323 -13.13 -10.43 -0.80
N GLN A 324 -12.16 -11.31 -1.07
CA GLN A 324 -10.89 -10.96 -1.71
C GLN A 324 -11.09 -10.37 -3.10
N GLU A 325 -11.99 -10.95 -3.91
CA GLU A 325 -12.35 -10.44 -5.22
C GLU A 325 -12.96 -9.03 -5.14
N LEU A 326 -13.83 -8.76 -4.17
CA LEU A 326 -14.38 -7.41 -3.95
C LEU A 326 -13.29 -6.41 -3.59
N GLU A 327 -12.36 -6.78 -2.70
CA GLU A 327 -11.25 -5.92 -2.28
C GLU A 327 -10.29 -5.61 -3.42
N ILE A 328 -9.99 -6.61 -4.25
CA ILE A 328 -9.17 -6.45 -5.44
C ILE A 328 -9.89 -5.57 -6.47
N LEU A 329 -11.15 -5.83 -6.78
CA LEU A 329 -11.93 -5.04 -7.75
C LEU A 329 -12.02 -3.57 -7.34
N MET A 330 -12.18 -3.32 -6.04
CA MET A 330 -12.21 -1.98 -5.50
C MET A 330 -10.86 -1.27 -5.62
N THR A 331 -9.77 -1.98 -5.33
CA THR A 331 -8.40 -1.47 -5.53
C THR A 331 -8.16 -1.13 -6.99
N ILE A 332 -8.56 -2.01 -7.92
CA ILE A 332 -8.52 -1.75 -9.37
C ILE A 332 -9.32 -0.49 -9.70
N GLY A 333 -10.56 -0.38 -9.22
CA GLY A 333 -11.42 0.78 -9.48
C GLY A 333 -10.78 2.09 -9.01
N GLN A 334 -10.26 2.12 -7.77
CA GLN A 334 -9.61 3.30 -7.21
C GLN A 334 -8.32 3.66 -7.97
N SER A 335 -7.47 2.68 -8.27
CA SER A 335 -6.24 2.91 -9.01
C SER A 335 -6.52 3.37 -10.44
N LEU A 336 -7.55 2.81 -11.09
CA LEU A 336 -7.97 3.23 -12.43
C LEU A 336 -8.48 4.67 -12.42
N LEU A 337 -9.33 5.03 -11.44
CA LEU A 337 -9.76 6.42 -11.27
C LEU A 337 -8.55 7.34 -11.06
N GLY A 338 -7.63 6.98 -10.17
CA GLY A 338 -6.41 7.74 -9.92
C GLY A 338 -5.55 7.92 -11.17
N ALA A 339 -5.30 6.85 -11.93
CA ALA A 339 -4.52 6.88 -13.15
C ALA A 339 -5.16 7.77 -14.24
N ILE A 340 -6.48 7.70 -14.39
CA ILE A 340 -7.21 8.53 -15.36
C ILE A 340 -7.25 10.01 -14.97
N LEU A 341 -7.29 10.33 -13.67
CA LEU A 341 -7.16 11.70 -13.18
C LEU A 341 -5.76 12.27 -13.51
N LEU A 342 -4.71 11.46 -13.35
CA LEU A 342 -3.33 11.86 -13.69
C LEU A 342 -3.05 11.90 -15.20
N ALA A 343 -3.89 11.28 -16.04
CA ALA A 343 -3.66 11.15 -17.48
C ALA A 343 -3.63 12.49 -18.25
N ASN A 344 -4.16 13.57 -17.66
CA ASN A 344 -4.03 14.94 -18.19
C ASN A 344 -2.77 15.66 -17.69
N MET A 345 -1.79 14.95 -17.15
CA MET A 345 -0.52 15.49 -16.64
C MET A 345 -0.69 16.60 -15.59
N ARG A 346 -1.81 16.57 -14.86
CA ARG A 346 -2.18 17.54 -13.82
C ARG A 346 -2.94 16.83 -12.72
N PHE A 347 -2.82 17.33 -11.50
CA PHE A 347 -3.55 16.84 -10.34
C PHE A 347 -4.23 17.99 -9.60
N ALA A 348 -5.53 18.15 -9.83
CA ALA A 348 -6.35 19.23 -9.33
C ALA A 348 -6.93 18.96 -7.93
N TRP A 349 -7.33 20.03 -7.24
CA TRP A 349 -7.86 19.94 -5.87
C TRP A 349 -9.09 19.03 -5.73
N TRP A 350 -9.97 19.02 -6.73
CA TRP A 350 -11.20 18.23 -6.70
C TRP A 350 -10.91 16.75 -6.95
N GLU A 351 -9.84 16.44 -7.67
CA GLU A 351 -9.37 15.07 -7.94
C GLU A 351 -8.84 14.46 -6.65
N ALA A 352 -8.00 15.22 -5.92
CA ALA A 352 -7.57 14.87 -4.57
C ALA A 352 -8.77 14.68 -3.62
N ALA A 353 -9.78 15.56 -3.69
CA ALA A 353 -10.96 15.46 -2.84
C ALA A 353 -11.81 14.22 -3.16
N VAL A 354 -12.06 13.91 -4.44
CA VAL A 354 -12.84 12.72 -4.83
C VAL A 354 -12.13 11.44 -4.40
N LEU A 355 -10.82 11.32 -4.65
CA LEU A 355 -10.02 10.17 -4.21
C LEU A 355 -10.08 10.00 -2.69
N PHE A 356 -9.90 11.09 -1.95
CA PHE A 356 -9.94 11.04 -0.48
C PHE A 356 -11.31 10.70 0.06
N VAL A 357 -12.39 11.31 -0.45
CA VAL A 357 -13.74 11.09 0.08
C VAL A 357 -14.22 9.66 -0.19
N LEU A 358 -13.99 9.12 -1.39
CA LEU A 358 -14.36 7.74 -1.70
C LEU A 358 -13.54 6.76 -0.84
N TRP A 359 -12.24 6.98 -0.70
CA TRP A 359 -11.39 6.17 0.16
C TRP A 359 -11.78 6.27 1.63
N ALA A 360 -12.03 7.47 2.16
CA ALA A 360 -12.38 7.66 3.57
C ALA A 360 -13.72 7.02 3.91
N ALA A 361 -14.72 7.13 3.02
CA ALA A 361 -15.98 6.43 3.18
C ALA A 361 -15.77 4.90 3.22
N GLN A 362 -14.96 4.38 2.31
CA GLN A 362 -14.63 2.96 2.24
C GLN A 362 -13.88 2.48 3.48
N PHE A 363 -12.87 3.23 3.95
CA PHE A 363 -12.09 2.96 5.15
C PHE A 363 -12.99 2.85 6.39
N VAL A 364 -13.92 3.80 6.54
CA VAL A 364 -14.89 3.78 7.65
C VAL A 364 -15.78 2.54 7.56
N LEU A 365 -16.28 2.19 6.38
CA LEU A 365 -17.14 1.02 6.20
C LEU A 365 -16.39 -0.29 6.50
N SER A 366 -15.12 -0.42 6.10
CA SER A 366 -14.29 -1.59 6.44
C SER A 366 -14.22 -1.83 7.95
N GLY A 367 -14.24 -0.78 8.77
CA GLY A 367 -14.27 -0.90 10.23
C GLY A 367 -15.49 -1.64 10.80
N PHE A 368 -16.61 -1.68 10.06
CA PHE A 368 -17.87 -2.28 10.48
C PHE A 368 -18.20 -3.60 9.79
N GLU A 369 -17.31 -4.11 8.93
CA GLU A 369 -17.56 -5.37 8.24
C GLU A 369 -17.54 -6.56 9.20
N LYS A 370 -18.35 -7.55 8.84
CA LYS A 370 -18.39 -8.83 9.53
C LYS A 370 -17.00 -9.49 9.50
N PRO A 371 -16.48 -9.97 10.63
CA PRO A 371 -15.20 -10.67 10.66
C PRO A 371 -15.23 -11.91 9.76
N LEU A 372 -14.15 -12.15 9.01
CA LEU A 372 -13.99 -13.35 8.17
C LEU A 372 -13.94 -14.65 8.98
N ILE A 373 -13.71 -14.56 10.30
CA ILE A 373 -13.52 -15.68 11.21
C ILE A 373 -14.80 -15.91 12.03
N ALA A 374 -15.49 -17.02 11.76
CA ALA A 374 -16.36 -17.67 12.73
C ALA A 374 -15.70 -18.97 13.20
N THR A 375 -14.57 -18.88 13.91
CA THR A 375 -14.09 -20.05 14.68
C THR A 375 -15.06 -20.31 15.82
N GLU A 376 -15.13 -21.55 16.30
CA GLU A 376 -15.91 -21.90 17.50
C GLU A 376 -15.45 -21.07 18.71
N GLY A 377 -16.10 -19.93 18.96
CA GLY A 377 -15.78 -19.02 20.05
C GLY A 377 -15.38 -17.60 19.64
N ALA A 378 -15.12 -17.32 18.36
CA ALA A 378 -14.95 -15.95 17.85
C ALA A 378 -16.25 -15.13 18.02
N ALA A 379 -16.11 -13.80 18.08
CA ALA A 379 -17.27 -12.91 18.06
C ALA A 379 -17.99 -13.12 16.72
N LEU A 380 -19.29 -13.41 16.79
CA LEU A 380 -20.11 -13.65 15.59
C LEU A 380 -20.28 -12.36 14.76
N HIS A 381 -20.07 -11.23 15.43
CA HIS A 381 -20.17 -9.89 14.89
C HIS A 381 -18.96 -9.04 15.25
N ASN A 382 -18.79 -7.97 14.50
CA ASN A 382 -17.78 -6.94 14.72
C ASN A 382 -18.12 -6.10 15.97
N SER A 383 -17.15 -5.86 16.87
CA SER A 383 -17.39 -5.12 18.12
C SER A 383 -17.81 -3.66 17.89
N LEU A 384 -17.30 -3.01 16.84
CA LEU A 384 -17.71 -1.65 16.45
C LEU A 384 -19.12 -1.66 15.88
N ALA A 385 -19.50 -2.71 15.14
CA ALA A 385 -20.85 -2.86 14.65
C ALA A 385 -21.84 -3.13 15.79
N GLU A 386 -21.48 -3.96 16.77
CA GLU A 386 -22.28 -4.20 17.99
C GLU A 386 -22.47 -2.91 18.78
N TRP A 387 -21.41 -2.12 18.98
CA TRP A 387 -21.48 -0.84 19.67
C TRP A 387 -22.38 0.16 18.96
N LEU A 388 -22.23 0.31 17.63
CA LEU A 388 -23.05 1.22 16.83
C LEU A 388 -24.51 0.77 16.79
N ALA A 389 -24.75 -0.53 16.60
CA ALA A 389 -26.07 -1.12 16.59
C ALA A 389 -26.79 -0.93 17.93
N GLY A 390 -26.08 -1.13 19.05
CA GLY A 390 -26.59 -0.87 20.40
C GLY A 390 -26.94 0.61 20.62
N GLY A 391 -26.06 1.52 20.18
CA GLY A 391 -26.31 2.96 20.27
C GLY A 391 -27.49 3.45 19.43
N LEU A 392 -27.75 2.81 18.29
CA LEU A 392 -28.83 3.17 17.36
C LEU A 392 -30.10 2.32 17.52
N SER A 393 -30.09 1.32 18.40
CA SER A 393 -31.19 0.35 18.57
C SER A 393 -31.60 -0.36 17.26
N ILE A 394 -30.60 -0.71 16.43
CA ILE A 394 -30.77 -1.46 15.18
C ILE A 394 -30.08 -2.82 15.26
N SER A 395 -30.28 -3.70 14.28
CA SER A 395 -29.59 -5.00 14.27
C SER A 395 -28.12 -4.88 13.85
N VAL A 396 -27.26 -5.70 14.45
CA VAL A 396 -25.83 -5.74 14.09
C VAL A 396 -25.65 -6.23 12.65
N ASP A 397 -26.43 -7.23 12.24
CA ASP A 397 -26.46 -7.72 10.85
C ASP A 397 -26.78 -6.61 9.85
N PHE A 398 -27.63 -5.64 10.21
CA PHE A 398 -27.92 -4.50 9.34
C PHE A 398 -26.71 -3.59 9.20
N VAL A 399 -25.98 -3.31 10.29
CA VAL A 399 -24.74 -2.50 10.24
C VAL A 399 -23.68 -3.19 9.39
N GLU A 400 -23.46 -4.48 9.60
CA GLU A 400 -22.47 -5.28 8.85
C GLU A 400 -22.86 -5.40 7.37
N LEU A 401 -24.14 -5.60 7.06
CA LEU A 401 -24.64 -5.64 5.68
C LEU A 401 -24.53 -4.26 5.02
N PHE A 402 -24.84 -3.19 5.74
CA PHE A 402 -24.68 -1.82 5.25
C PHE A 402 -23.22 -1.52 4.94
N ALA A 403 -22.29 -1.97 5.77
CA ALA A 403 -20.85 -1.85 5.52
C ALA A 403 -20.44 -2.55 4.22
N ARG A 404 -20.82 -3.82 4.06
CA ARG A 404 -20.54 -4.60 2.83
C ARG A 404 -21.15 -3.97 1.58
N ARG A 405 -22.44 -3.62 1.63
CA ARG A 405 -23.15 -2.96 0.51
C ARG A 405 -22.59 -1.58 0.20
N GLY A 406 -22.22 -0.81 1.21
CA GLY A 406 -21.58 0.50 1.03
C GLY A 406 -20.26 0.37 0.27
N LYS A 407 -19.47 -0.66 0.56
CA LYS A 407 -18.25 -0.96 -0.18
C LYS A 407 -18.52 -1.34 -1.64
N GLU A 408 -19.53 -2.17 -1.91
CA GLU A 408 -19.98 -2.46 -3.29
C GLU A 408 -20.37 -1.17 -4.05
N VAL A 409 -21.11 -0.27 -3.37
CA VAL A 409 -21.50 1.03 -3.95
C VAL A 409 -20.27 1.90 -4.22
N ILE A 410 -19.30 1.98 -3.31
CA ILE A 410 -18.07 2.75 -3.53
C ILE A 410 -17.25 2.15 -4.68
N THR A 411 -17.16 0.82 -4.79
CA THR A 411 -16.54 0.15 -5.94
C THR A 411 -17.21 0.60 -7.24
N ALA A 412 -18.54 0.57 -7.31
CA ALA A 412 -19.28 1.05 -8.47
C ALA A 412 -19.04 2.55 -8.74
N LEU A 413 -18.93 3.38 -7.70
CA LEU A 413 -18.63 4.80 -7.84
C LEU A 413 -17.25 5.07 -8.44
N TYR A 414 -16.23 4.27 -8.10
CA TYR A 414 -14.91 4.40 -8.75
C TYR A 414 -15.01 4.22 -10.27
N PHE A 415 -15.71 3.18 -10.73
CA PHE A 415 -15.91 2.93 -12.15
C PHE A 415 -16.84 3.97 -12.80
N ALA A 416 -17.88 4.43 -12.10
CA ALA A 416 -18.78 5.47 -12.60
C ALA A 416 -18.06 6.81 -12.79
N TRP A 417 -17.21 7.21 -11.84
CA TRP A 417 -16.35 8.39 -11.97
C TRP A 417 -15.38 8.26 -13.14
N THR A 418 -14.74 7.10 -13.26
CA THR A 418 -13.84 6.80 -14.37
C THR A 418 -14.55 6.96 -15.72
N ALA A 419 -15.73 6.34 -15.87
CA ALA A 419 -16.55 6.45 -17.07
C ALA A 419 -16.99 7.89 -17.35
N ALA A 420 -17.38 8.65 -16.32
CA ALA A 420 -17.76 10.05 -16.47
C ALA A 420 -16.60 10.92 -16.98
N ILE A 421 -15.38 10.68 -16.51
CA ILE A 421 -14.18 11.38 -16.97
C ILE A 421 -13.88 11.03 -18.43
N PHE A 422 -13.96 9.75 -18.82
CA PHE A 422 -13.81 9.32 -20.21
C PHE A 422 -14.84 9.97 -21.13
N VAL A 423 -16.13 9.94 -20.77
CA VAL A 423 -17.22 10.56 -21.55
C VAL A 423 -16.99 12.07 -21.69
N SER A 424 -16.55 12.73 -20.62
CA SER A 424 -16.19 14.16 -20.64
C SER A 424 -15.03 14.43 -21.59
N ALA A 425 -13.97 13.61 -21.56
CA ALA A 425 -12.81 13.73 -22.44
C ALA A 425 -13.21 13.57 -23.92
N ILE A 426 -14.01 12.55 -24.24
CA ILE A 426 -14.55 12.29 -25.59
C ILE A 426 -15.39 13.48 -26.07
N LYS A 427 -16.30 14.00 -25.23
CA LYS A 427 -17.15 15.16 -25.58
C LYS A 427 -16.33 16.42 -25.86
N ARG A 428 -15.23 16.62 -25.13
CA ARG A 428 -14.32 17.75 -25.32
C ARG A 428 -13.34 17.56 -26.48
N ARG A 429 -13.36 16.39 -27.15
CA ARG A 429 -12.34 15.96 -28.12
C ARG A 429 -10.91 16.10 -27.58
N SER A 430 -10.76 15.97 -26.25
CA SER A 430 -9.48 16.03 -25.57
C SER A 430 -8.91 14.62 -25.53
N VAL A 431 -7.79 14.41 -26.20
CA VAL A 431 -6.97 13.22 -25.93
C VAL A 431 -6.29 13.46 -24.58
N PHE A 432 -6.23 12.44 -23.73
CA PHE A 432 -5.44 12.54 -22.50
C PHE A 432 -3.99 12.83 -22.87
N GLU A 433 -3.44 13.87 -22.24
CA GLU A 433 -2.12 14.42 -22.58
C GLU A 433 -1.03 13.35 -22.53
N VAL A 434 -1.12 12.42 -21.57
CA VAL A 434 -0.20 11.27 -21.42
C VAL A 434 -0.05 10.45 -22.71
N PHE A 435 -1.13 10.22 -23.48
CA PHE A 435 -1.08 9.42 -24.71
C PHE A 435 -0.45 10.17 -25.89
N THR A 436 -0.21 11.47 -25.75
CA THR A 436 0.55 12.27 -26.72
C THR A 436 1.98 12.50 -26.26
N VAL A 437 2.18 12.74 -24.97
CA VAL A 437 3.48 12.99 -24.34
C VAL A 437 4.34 11.73 -24.32
N PHE A 438 3.78 10.58 -23.92
CA PHE A 438 4.56 9.34 -23.83
C PHE A 438 5.16 8.92 -25.19
N PRO A 439 4.40 8.85 -26.31
CA PRO A 439 5.00 8.55 -27.61
C PRO A 439 5.99 9.62 -28.11
N LYS A 440 5.82 10.88 -27.70
CA LYS A 440 6.75 11.95 -28.04
C LYS A 440 8.07 11.76 -27.31
N LEU A 441 8.03 11.56 -26.00
CA LEU A 441 9.20 11.20 -25.19
C LEU A 441 9.91 9.99 -25.79
N MET A 442 9.14 8.93 -26.09
CA MET A 442 9.60 7.71 -26.76
C MET A 442 10.31 7.92 -28.10
N ARG A 443 10.13 9.05 -28.78
CA ARG A 443 10.86 9.39 -30.02
C ARG A 443 12.06 10.31 -29.78
N GLU A 444 12.05 11.05 -28.68
CA GLU A 444 13.07 12.05 -28.36
C GLU A 444 14.26 11.42 -27.62
N HIS A 445 14.02 10.39 -26.81
CA HIS A 445 15.05 9.74 -25.98
C HIS A 445 15.30 8.25 -26.30
N TRP A 446 14.53 7.67 -27.22
CA TRP A 446 14.63 6.28 -27.67
C TRP A 446 14.43 6.19 -29.18
#